data_AF-A0A0D3KU53-F1
#
_entry.id   AF-A0A0D3KU53-F1
#
_cell.length_a   1.000
_cell.length_b   1.000
_cell.length_c   1.000
_cell.angle_alpha   90.00
_cell.angle_beta   90.00
_cell.angle_gamma   90.00
#
_symmetry.space_group_name_H-M   'P 1'
#
loop_
_entity.id
_entity.type
_entity.pdbx_description
1 polymer ?
#
loop_
_entity_poly.entity_id
_entity_poly.type
_entity_poly.pdbx_seq_one_letter_code
_entity_poly.pdbx_strand_id
1 'polypeptide(L)'
;MIQAAQREVAQRGGGALTMFASPWSPPAWMKIPLLPPTGARGPAPSGISIARWWEADPKGKRSMILSDVPLCLEAESLGPWAKYFSLWIDAYQRHGIRIWAVTIQNEPMAAVGWESCLWSANNSAAFVRDHLGPVLAREQPGVLIIGYDHNKDKVAKWAKALYEDPLAAQ
;
A
#
# COMPACT_ATOMS: atom_id res chain seq x y z
N MET A 1 5.85 8.21 -22.92
CA MET A 1 6.74 7.05 -22.80
C MET A 1 5.98 5.73 -22.89
N ILE A 2 5.03 5.42 -22.01
CA ILE A 2 4.30 4.13 -21.98
C ILE A 2 3.63 3.79 -23.33
N GLN A 3 2.86 4.72 -23.91
CA GLN A 3 2.22 4.48 -25.21
C GLN A 3 3.22 4.28 -26.36
N ALA A 4 4.42 4.87 -26.26
CA ALA A 4 5.47 4.62 -27.24
C ALA A 4 6.01 3.19 -27.11
N ALA A 5 6.21 2.71 -25.87
CA ALA A 5 6.58 1.33 -25.61
C ALA A 5 5.50 0.34 -26.08
N GLN A 6 4.22 0.64 -25.85
CA GLN A 6 3.10 -0.17 -26.36
C GLN A 6 3.13 -0.27 -27.90
N ARG A 7 3.37 0.84 -28.60
CA ARG A 7 3.51 0.85 -30.06
C ARG A 7 4.70 0.02 -30.54
N GLU A 8 5.84 0.16 -29.88
CA GLU A 8 7.05 -0.60 -30.22
C GLU A 8 6.82 -2.12 -30.07
N VAL A 9 6.20 -2.55 -28.98
CA VAL A 9 5.87 -3.96 -28.75
C VAL A 9 4.93 -4.48 -29.83
N ALA A 10 3.89 -3.71 -30.17
CA ALA A 10 2.93 -4.08 -31.22
C ALA A 10 3.60 -4.18 -32.60
N GLN A 11 4.49 -3.25 -32.95
CA GLN A 11 5.23 -3.25 -34.21
C GLN A 11 6.15 -4.47 -34.37
N ARG A 12 6.66 -5.00 -33.25
CA ARG A 12 7.47 -6.22 -33.24
C ARG A 12 6.65 -7.51 -33.24
N GLY A 13 5.33 -7.43 -33.40
CA GLY A 13 4.43 -8.59 -33.35
C GLY A 13 4.20 -9.13 -31.93
N GLY A 14 4.57 -8.36 -30.90
CA GLY A 14 4.27 -8.70 -29.51
C GLY A 14 2.80 -8.47 -29.15
N GLY A 15 2.33 -9.15 -28.09
CA GLY A 15 1.01 -8.92 -27.53
C GLY A 15 0.88 -7.58 -26.80
N ALA A 16 -0.31 -7.31 -26.24
CA ALA A 16 -0.53 -6.11 -25.44
C ALA A 16 0.42 -6.08 -24.23
N LEU A 17 1.12 -4.95 -24.03
CA LEU A 17 1.97 -4.74 -22.86
C LEU A 17 1.11 -4.71 -21.59
N THR A 18 1.45 -5.58 -20.64
CA THR A 18 0.80 -5.69 -19.34
C THR A 18 1.48 -4.74 -18.35
N MET A 19 0.70 -3.93 -17.63
CA MET A 19 1.24 -3.02 -16.62
C MET A 19 0.97 -3.49 -15.20
N PHE A 20 1.99 -3.38 -14.36
CA PHE A 20 1.94 -3.57 -12.91
C PHE A 20 2.39 -2.27 -12.24
N ALA A 21 1.77 -1.89 -11.12
CA ALA A 21 2.08 -0.64 -10.42
C ALA A 21 2.07 -0.79 -8.89
N SER A 22 2.87 0.03 -8.23
CA SER A 22 3.03 0.01 -6.78
C SER A 22 3.28 1.44 -6.28
N PRO A 23 2.61 1.92 -5.22
CA PRO A 23 2.89 3.24 -4.66
C PRO A 23 4.07 3.19 -3.68
N TRP A 24 4.90 4.24 -3.71
CA TRP A 24 5.99 4.40 -2.74
C TRP A 24 5.50 5.10 -1.46
N SER A 25 4.55 6.02 -1.58
CA SER A 25 3.90 6.60 -0.41
C SER A 25 2.52 7.16 -0.78
N PRO A 26 1.55 7.10 0.13
CA PRO A 26 0.38 7.95 0.12
C PRO A 26 0.75 9.43 0.27
N PRO A 27 -0.14 10.35 -0.13
CA PRO A 27 0.00 11.77 0.19
C PRO A 27 0.25 11.99 1.68
N ALA A 28 1.11 12.96 2.02
CA ALA A 28 1.53 13.23 3.39
C ALA A 28 0.33 13.38 4.36
N TRP A 29 -0.75 14.03 3.92
CA TRP A 29 -1.93 14.30 4.74
C TRP A 29 -2.74 13.04 5.10
N MET A 30 -2.54 11.91 4.41
CA MET A 30 -3.17 10.63 4.73
C MET A 30 -2.38 9.81 5.76
N LYS A 31 -1.12 10.20 6.00
CA LYS A 31 -0.19 9.42 6.82
C LYS A 31 -0.23 9.86 8.27
N ILE A 32 -0.03 8.91 9.17
CA ILE A 32 0.22 9.22 10.57
C ILE A 32 1.45 10.12 10.68
N PRO A 33 1.41 11.17 11.52
CA PRO A 33 2.56 12.03 11.75
C PRO A 33 3.78 11.25 12.24
N LEU A 34 4.97 11.61 11.75
CA LEU A 34 6.22 11.09 12.30
C LEU A 34 6.43 11.67 13.69
N LEU A 35 6.77 10.80 14.64
CA LEU A 35 7.14 11.22 15.98
C LEU A 35 8.53 11.88 15.97
N PRO A 36 8.79 12.88 16.83
CA PRO A 36 10.10 13.52 16.90
C PRO A 36 11.21 12.51 17.26
N PRO A 37 12.45 12.70 16.79
CA PRO A 37 13.58 11.77 17.01
C PRO A 37 14.04 11.61 18.47
N THR A 38 13.41 12.29 19.42
CA THR A 38 13.82 12.30 20.82
C THR A 38 13.22 11.11 21.57
N GLY A 39 13.89 9.97 21.47
CA GLY A 39 13.85 8.92 22.49
C GLY A 39 13.11 7.66 22.06
N ALA A 40 13.88 6.57 21.95
CA ALA A 40 13.39 5.21 21.84
C ALA A 40 12.21 4.97 22.78
N ARG A 41 11.06 4.60 22.23
CA ARG A 41 9.96 4.13 23.05
C ARG A 41 10.26 2.69 23.48
N GLY A 42 10.62 2.50 24.74
CA GLY A 42 10.68 1.18 25.39
C GLY A 42 9.31 0.48 25.42
N PRO A 43 9.19 -0.75 25.96
CA PRO A 43 7.91 -1.44 26.02
C PRO A 43 6.84 -0.61 26.75
N ALA A 44 5.57 -0.77 26.35
CA ALA A 44 4.46 -0.09 26.99
C ALA A 44 4.49 -0.33 28.52
N PRO A 45 4.30 0.71 29.36
CA PRO A 45 4.19 0.54 30.81
C PRO A 45 3.04 -0.42 31.15
N SER A 46 3.22 -1.21 32.22
CA SER A 46 2.17 -2.10 32.70
C SER A 46 0.89 -1.33 33.01
N GLY A 47 -0.24 -1.80 32.47
CA GLY A 47 -1.55 -1.20 32.69
C GLY A 47 -2.03 -0.18 31.65
N ILE A 48 -1.23 0.13 30.61
CA ILE A 48 -1.66 0.95 29.47
C ILE A 48 -1.88 0.05 28.25
N SER A 49 -3.01 0.22 27.54
CA SER A 49 -3.27 -0.55 26.31
C SER A 49 -2.34 -0.10 25.18
N ILE A 50 -1.91 -1.06 24.35
CA ILE A 50 -1.04 -0.79 23.20
C ILE A 50 -1.67 0.29 22.28
N ALA A 51 -3.00 0.28 22.14
CA ALA A 51 -3.75 1.24 21.34
C ALA A 51 -3.63 2.67 21.90
N ARG A 52 -3.77 2.85 23.22
CA ARG A 52 -3.62 4.17 23.86
C ARG A 52 -2.18 4.68 23.90
N TRP A 53 -1.21 3.78 23.89
CA TRP A 53 0.20 4.14 23.84
C TRP A 53 0.66 4.57 22.43
N TRP A 54 -0.08 4.14 21.39
CA TRP A 54 0.21 4.37 19.97
C TRP A 54 -0.59 5.52 19.34
N GLU A 55 -1.40 6.26 20.10
CA GLU A 55 -2.11 7.43 19.56
C GLU A 55 -1.09 8.48 19.09
N ALA A 56 -1.11 8.75 17.78
CA ALA A 56 -0.15 9.58 17.05
C ALA A 56 -0.06 10.99 17.63
N ASP A 57 1.15 11.59 17.65
CA ASP A 57 1.31 13.00 18.04
C ASP A 57 0.65 13.89 16.98
N PRO A 58 -0.48 14.55 17.28
CA PRO A 58 -1.19 15.38 16.31
C PRO A 58 -0.38 16.62 15.88
N LYS A 59 0.76 16.89 16.52
CA LYS A 59 1.69 17.99 16.18
C LYS A 59 2.90 17.55 15.36
N GLY A 60 3.05 16.25 15.08
CA GLY A 60 4.13 15.73 14.24
C GLY A 60 4.04 16.23 12.79
N LYS A 61 5.17 16.33 12.09
CA LYS A 61 5.18 16.73 10.69
C LYS A 61 4.75 15.57 9.81
N ARG A 62 3.61 15.71 9.13
CA ARG A 62 3.18 14.80 8.07
C ARG A 62 4.14 14.89 6.89
N SER A 63 4.51 13.73 6.33
CA SER A 63 5.51 13.63 5.28
C SER A 63 5.29 12.38 4.41
N MET A 64 5.54 12.48 3.11
CA MET A 64 5.61 11.30 2.23
C MET A 64 6.91 10.51 2.46
N ILE A 65 7.95 11.21 2.93
CA ILE A 65 9.25 10.64 3.27
C ILE A 65 9.20 10.02 4.66
N LEU A 66 9.88 8.88 4.84
CA LEU A 66 9.90 8.06 6.06
C LEU A 66 8.50 7.56 6.43
N SER A 67 8.45 6.59 7.35
CA SER A 67 7.19 6.08 7.89
C SER A 67 7.42 5.48 9.26
N ASP A 68 6.37 5.51 10.09
CA ASP A 68 6.33 4.84 11.37
C ASP A 68 5.51 3.54 11.32
N VAL A 69 5.74 2.65 12.26
CA VAL A 69 5.01 1.37 12.42
C VAL A 69 3.70 1.57 13.21
N PRO A 70 2.79 0.57 13.29
CA PRO A 70 2.69 -0.64 12.46
C PRO A 70 1.88 -0.45 11.17
N LEU A 71 1.30 0.73 10.97
CA LEU A 71 0.54 1.14 9.79
C LEU A 71 0.82 2.62 9.56
N CYS A 72 1.22 2.97 8.35
CA CYS A 72 1.59 4.32 7.99
C CYS A 72 0.42 5.28 7.72
N LEU A 73 -0.81 4.78 7.58
CA LEU A 73 -2.01 5.55 7.27
C LEU A 73 -2.84 5.86 8.53
N GLU A 74 -3.46 7.04 8.54
CA GLU A 74 -4.56 7.34 9.46
C GLU A 74 -5.77 6.43 9.15
N ALA A 75 -6.53 6.04 10.18
CA ALA A 75 -7.64 5.09 10.01
C ALA A 75 -8.69 5.62 9.02
N GLU A 76 -8.97 6.92 9.10
CA GLU A 76 -9.90 7.66 8.25
C GLU A 76 -9.41 7.73 6.80
N SER A 77 -8.12 7.50 6.55
CA SER A 77 -7.51 7.51 5.23
C SER A 77 -7.52 6.16 4.52
N LEU A 78 -7.83 5.05 5.20
CA LEU A 78 -7.86 3.72 4.59
C LEU A 78 -8.88 3.63 3.44
N GLY A 79 -10.13 4.04 3.68
CA GLY A 79 -11.17 4.08 2.64
C GLY A 79 -10.81 4.99 1.45
N PRO A 80 -10.44 6.27 1.69
CA PRO A 80 -9.96 7.18 0.66
C PRO A 80 -8.75 6.66 -0.13
N TRP A 81 -7.80 6.00 0.54
CA TRP A 81 -6.63 5.42 -0.12
C TRP A 81 -7.01 4.26 -1.05
N ALA A 82 -7.89 3.36 -0.61
CA ALA A 82 -8.44 2.32 -1.49
C ALA A 82 -9.18 2.90 -2.70
N LYS A 83 -9.98 3.96 -2.50
CA LYS A 83 -10.66 4.65 -3.60
C LYS A 83 -9.67 5.30 -4.57
N TYR A 84 -8.56 5.84 -4.07
CA TYR A 84 -7.51 6.43 -4.90
C TYR A 84 -6.92 5.41 -5.88
N PHE A 85 -6.71 4.15 -5.49
CA PHE A 85 -6.27 3.10 -6.43
C PHE A 85 -7.23 2.97 -7.62
N SER A 86 -8.54 2.88 -7.37
CA SER A 86 -9.54 2.78 -8.45
C SER A 86 -9.52 4.00 -9.37
N LEU A 87 -9.45 5.22 -8.81
CA LEU A 87 -9.38 6.45 -9.60
C LEU A 87 -8.09 6.54 -10.43
N TRP A 88 -6.96 6.09 -9.88
CA TRP A 88 -5.69 6.03 -10.58
C TRP A 88 -5.72 5.02 -11.73
N ILE A 89 -6.24 3.81 -11.49
CA ILE A 89 -6.41 2.78 -12.52
C ILE A 89 -7.29 3.32 -13.65
N ASP A 90 -8.45 3.90 -13.31
CA ASP A 90 -9.36 4.48 -14.30
C ASP A 90 -8.71 5.60 -15.12
N ALA A 91 -7.94 6.48 -14.48
CA ALA A 91 -7.21 7.54 -15.18
C ALA A 91 -6.23 6.97 -16.23
N TYR A 92 -5.48 5.91 -15.91
CA TYR A 92 -4.56 5.29 -16.86
C TYR A 92 -5.28 4.51 -17.96
N GLN A 93 -6.36 3.80 -17.61
CA GLN A 93 -7.18 3.06 -18.57
C GLN A 93 -7.83 3.98 -19.61
N ARG A 94 -8.25 5.19 -19.22
CA ARG A 94 -8.74 6.22 -20.15
C ARG A 94 -7.71 6.67 -21.19
N HIS A 95 -6.41 6.43 -20.94
CA HIS A 95 -5.33 6.65 -21.89
C HIS A 95 -4.88 5.38 -22.63
N GLY A 96 -5.67 4.29 -22.58
CA GLY A 96 -5.35 3.02 -23.22
C GLY A 96 -4.24 2.24 -22.51
N ILE A 97 -3.96 2.55 -21.25
CA ILE A 97 -2.94 1.86 -20.45
C ILE A 97 -3.66 0.91 -19.49
N ARG A 98 -3.72 -0.37 -19.86
CA ARG A 98 -4.37 -1.40 -19.04
C ARG A 98 -3.50 -1.78 -17.85
N ILE A 99 -4.00 -1.53 -16.64
CA ILE A 99 -3.39 -2.01 -15.42
C ILE A 99 -3.86 -3.45 -15.18
N TRP A 100 -2.91 -4.36 -14.98
CA TRP A 100 -3.20 -5.77 -14.73
C TRP A 100 -3.16 -6.10 -13.25
N ALA A 101 -2.23 -5.50 -12.51
CA ALA A 101 -2.12 -5.74 -11.09
C ALA A 101 -1.52 -4.53 -10.38
N VAL A 102 -1.80 -4.45 -9.08
CA VAL A 102 -1.17 -3.51 -8.16
C VAL A 102 -0.67 -4.22 -6.91
N THR A 103 0.31 -3.67 -6.22
CA THR A 103 0.58 -3.99 -4.81
C THR A 103 0.06 -2.87 -3.92
N ILE A 104 -0.18 -3.19 -2.64
CA ILE A 104 -0.65 -2.23 -1.62
C ILE A 104 0.36 -1.09 -1.43
N GLN A 105 1.64 -1.44 -1.46
CA GLN A 105 2.75 -0.57 -1.12
C GLN A 105 4.06 -1.20 -1.61
N ASN A 106 4.93 -0.39 -2.22
CA ASN A 106 6.30 -0.78 -2.51
C ASN A 106 7.08 -0.89 -1.20
N GLU A 107 7.79 -2.00 -1.04
CA GLU A 107 8.67 -2.24 0.08
C GLU A 107 8.07 -1.88 1.46
N PRO A 108 6.97 -2.53 1.90
CA PRO A 108 6.23 -2.18 3.12
C PRO A 108 7.01 -2.30 4.43
N MET A 109 8.26 -2.77 4.39
CA MET A 109 9.16 -2.85 5.55
C MET A 109 10.32 -1.84 5.50
N ALA A 110 10.44 -1.03 4.44
CA ALA A 110 11.51 -0.07 4.26
C ALA A 110 11.17 1.29 4.91
N ALA A 111 11.79 1.59 6.05
CA ALA A 111 11.79 2.93 6.64
C ALA A 111 12.98 3.73 6.10
N VAL A 112 12.83 4.29 4.89
CA VAL A 112 13.93 4.88 4.12
C VAL A 112 13.78 6.40 3.98
N GLY A 113 14.89 7.08 3.67
CA GLY A 113 14.97 8.55 3.54
C GLY A 113 14.27 9.15 2.32
N TRP A 114 13.46 8.38 1.60
CA TRP A 114 12.59 8.82 0.50
C TRP A 114 11.16 8.33 0.75
N GLU A 115 10.28 8.47 -0.25
CA GLU A 115 8.88 8.07 -0.20
C GLU A 115 8.75 6.62 0.28
N SER A 116 8.11 6.45 1.43
CA SER A 116 7.89 5.15 2.07
C SER A 116 6.60 5.13 2.89
N CYS A 117 6.09 3.94 3.15
CA CYS A 117 4.93 3.69 3.99
C CYS A 117 5.05 2.28 4.58
N LEU A 118 5.15 2.16 5.90
CA LEU A 118 5.27 0.86 6.57
C LEU A 118 3.91 0.19 6.71
N TRP A 119 3.90 -1.10 6.41
CA TRP A 119 2.76 -1.98 6.64
C TRP A 119 3.22 -3.27 7.28
N SER A 120 2.50 -3.72 8.30
CA SER A 120 2.63 -5.10 8.78
C SER A 120 1.90 -6.07 7.84
N ALA A 121 2.23 -7.36 7.89
CA ALA A 121 1.54 -8.40 7.13
C ALA A 121 0.03 -8.44 7.45
N ASN A 122 -0.34 -8.33 8.73
CA ASN A 122 -1.74 -8.35 9.17
C ASN A 122 -2.49 -7.08 8.74
N ASN A 123 -1.86 -5.91 8.82
CA ASN A 123 -2.48 -4.66 8.35
C ASN A 123 -2.64 -4.65 6.83
N SER A 124 -1.71 -5.26 6.09
CA SER A 124 -1.83 -5.47 4.64
C SER A 124 -3.05 -6.33 4.33
N ALA A 125 -3.21 -7.46 5.03
CA ALA A 125 -4.35 -8.35 4.83
C ALA A 125 -5.69 -7.69 5.22
N ALA A 126 -5.74 -7.00 6.36
CA ALA A 126 -6.92 -6.25 6.78
C ALA A 126 -7.31 -5.16 5.77
N PHE A 127 -6.33 -4.44 5.22
CA PHE A 127 -6.60 -3.42 4.20
C PHE A 127 -7.15 -4.01 2.91
N VAL A 128 -6.63 -5.16 2.47
CA VAL A 128 -7.20 -5.88 1.31
C VAL A 128 -8.62 -6.32 1.60
N ARG A 129 -8.86 -6.97 2.75
CA ARG A 129 -10.17 -7.46 3.17
C ARG A 129 -11.23 -6.34 3.24
N ASP A 130 -10.92 -5.29 3.99
CA ASP A 130 -11.93 -4.31 4.45
C ASP A 130 -12.05 -3.11 3.51
N HIS A 131 -11.05 -2.85 2.66
CA HIS A 131 -10.99 -1.63 1.86
C HIS A 131 -10.64 -1.88 0.38
N LEU A 132 -9.41 -2.28 0.07
CA LEU A 132 -8.92 -2.32 -1.32
C LEU A 132 -9.61 -3.40 -2.16
N GLY A 133 -9.73 -4.62 -1.62
CA GLY A 133 -10.38 -5.75 -2.29
C GLY A 133 -11.82 -5.42 -2.72
N PRO A 134 -12.72 -5.02 -1.79
CA PRO A 134 -14.08 -4.63 -2.13
C PRO A 134 -14.19 -3.47 -3.13
N VAL A 135 -13.27 -2.50 -3.09
CA VAL A 135 -13.24 -1.39 -4.04
C VAL A 135 -12.86 -1.89 -5.43
N LEU A 136 -11.78 -2.66 -5.58
CA LEU A 136 -11.33 -3.13 -6.89
C LEU A 136 -12.27 -4.19 -7.47
N ALA A 137 -12.82 -5.09 -6.66
CA ALA A 137 -13.81 -6.07 -7.12
C ALA A 137 -15.05 -5.39 -7.75
N ARG A 138 -15.48 -4.26 -7.17
CA ARG A 138 -16.64 -3.49 -7.66
C ARG A 138 -16.29 -2.60 -8.85
N GLU A 139 -15.16 -1.91 -8.81
CA GLU A 139 -14.88 -0.79 -9.71
C GLU A 139 -13.84 -1.10 -10.79
N GLN A 140 -12.97 -2.09 -10.56
CA GLN A 140 -11.88 -2.48 -11.46
C GLN A 140 -11.82 -4.02 -11.58
N PRO A 141 -12.91 -4.68 -12.01
CA PRO A 141 -12.97 -6.14 -12.06
C PRO A 141 -11.85 -6.70 -12.95
N GLY A 142 -11.10 -7.67 -12.41
CA GLY A 142 -9.99 -8.31 -13.10
C GLY A 142 -8.61 -7.66 -12.88
N VAL A 143 -8.52 -6.54 -12.16
CA VAL A 143 -7.24 -6.05 -11.65
C VAL A 143 -6.84 -6.85 -10.42
N LEU A 144 -5.65 -7.45 -10.44
CA LEU A 144 -5.15 -8.28 -9.34
C LEU A 144 -4.50 -7.43 -8.24
N ILE A 145 -4.58 -7.92 -7.01
CA ILE A 145 -3.79 -7.41 -5.88
C ILE A 145 -2.67 -8.40 -5.61
N ILE A 146 -1.42 -7.98 -5.81
CA ILE A 146 -0.23 -8.75 -5.45
C ILE A 146 0.22 -8.32 -4.05
N GLY A 147 0.53 -9.29 -3.20
CA GLY A 147 0.99 -9.05 -1.84
C GLY A 147 2.49 -8.76 -1.74
N TYR A 148 2.87 -8.15 -0.61
CA TYR A 148 4.23 -8.01 -0.09
C TYR A 148 5.18 -7.03 -0.80
N ASP A 149 5.58 -7.26 -2.05
CA ASP A 149 6.43 -6.32 -2.81
C ASP A 149 7.74 -5.89 -2.11
N HIS A 150 8.49 -6.85 -1.55
CA HIS A 150 9.76 -6.61 -0.85
C HIS A 150 10.73 -7.78 -1.05
N ASN A 151 11.91 -7.72 -0.40
CA ASN A 151 12.92 -8.78 -0.37
C ASN A 151 12.40 -10.16 0.04
N LYS A 152 13.03 -11.23 -0.46
CA LYS A 152 12.52 -12.61 -0.36
C LYS A 152 12.31 -13.18 1.05
N ASP A 153 12.88 -12.59 2.09
CA ASP A 153 12.99 -13.20 3.42
C ASP A 153 11.66 -13.26 4.21
N LYS A 154 10.68 -12.41 3.91
CA LYS A 154 9.35 -12.43 4.56
C LYS A 154 8.18 -12.83 3.65
N VAL A 155 8.45 -13.36 2.46
CA VAL A 155 7.40 -13.79 1.51
C VAL A 155 6.39 -14.74 2.18
N ALA A 156 6.87 -15.76 2.90
CA ALA A 156 6.01 -16.73 3.58
C ALA A 156 5.13 -16.08 4.66
N LYS A 157 5.64 -15.08 5.39
CA LYS A 157 4.90 -14.37 6.43
C LYS A 157 3.74 -13.57 5.84
N TRP A 158 3.97 -12.86 4.73
CA TRP A 158 2.91 -12.10 4.06
C TRP A 158 1.90 -12.99 3.36
N ALA A 159 2.37 -14.03 2.66
CA ALA A 159 1.51 -15.02 2.02
C ALA A 159 0.56 -15.66 3.05
N LYS A 160 1.09 -16.05 4.22
CA LYS A 160 0.28 -16.59 5.31
C LYS A 160 -0.83 -15.61 5.73
N ALA A 161 -0.47 -14.35 6.03
CA ALA A 161 -1.44 -13.36 6.48
C ALA A 161 -2.53 -13.05 5.42
N LEU A 162 -2.18 -13.02 4.13
CA LEU A 162 -3.11 -12.72 3.06
C LEU A 162 -4.01 -13.91 2.69
N TYR A 163 -3.49 -15.13 2.71
CA TYR A 163 -4.21 -16.30 2.21
C TYR A 163 -4.93 -17.11 3.30
N GLU A 164 -4.56 -16.97 4.58
CA GLU A 164 -5.30 -17.61 5.69
C GLU A 164 -6.58 -16.83 6.07
N ASP A 165 -6.69 -15.55 5.71
CA ASP A 165 -7.93 -14.79 5.81
C ASP A 165 -8.72 -14.95 4.49
N PRO A 166 -9.80 -15.76 4.45
CA PRO A 166 -10.53 -16.04 3.22
C PRO A 166 -11.21 -14.79 2.63
N LEU A 167 -11.42 -13.74 3.43
CA LEU A 167 -11.96 -12.48 2.96
C LEU A 167 -10.85 -11.55 2.43
N ALA A 168 -9.58 -11.80 2.75
CA ALA A 168 -8.46 -11.12 2.11
C ALA A 168 -7.98 -11.86 0.84
N ALA A 169 -8.17 -13.17 0.78
CA ALA A 169 -7.80 -14.04 -0.35
C ALA A 169 -8.79 -13.96 -1.53
N GLN A 170 -9.01 -12.75 -2.05
CA GLN A 170 -9.93 -12.45 -3.17
C GLN A 170 -9.20 -12.41 -4.52
#